data_AF-A0A1S3A5N5-F1
#
_entry.id   AF-A0A1S3A5N5-F1
#
_cell.length_a   1.000
_cell.length_b   1.000
_cell.length_c   1.000
_cell.angle_alpha   90.00
_cell.angle_beta   90.00
_cell.angle_gamma   90.00
#
_symmetry.space_group_name_H-M   'P 1'
#
loop_
_entity.id
_entity.type
_entity.pdbx_description
1 polymer ?
#
loop_
_entity_poly.entity_id
_entity_poly.type
_entity_poly.pdbx_seq_one_letter_code
_entity_poly.pdbx_strand_id
1 'polypeptide(L)'
;MAATKDTHEDHDTSTENADESNHDPQFEPIVSLPEQEIKTLEEDEEELFKMRAKLFRFASENDLPEWKERGTGDVKLLKHKEKGTIRLLMRRDKTLKICANHYITPMMELKPNAGSDRAWVWNTHADFADECPKPELLAIRFLNAENALKFKTKFEECRKRLKKEKRKGEAFPSTKMKQQKWLAAGLLFVLIKADSGSEG
;
A
#
# COMPACT_ATOMS: atom_id res chain seq x y z
N MET A 1 -61.03 -44.88 -45.73
CA MET A 1 -61.57 -44.96 -44.36
C MET A 1 -60.73 -45.92 -43.56
N ALA A 2 -60.04 -45.43 -42.54
CA ALA A 2 -59.68 -46.15 -41.31
C ALA A 2 -58.89 -45.13 -40.45
N ALA A 3 -59.61 -44.45 -39.57
CA ALA A 3 -59.03 -43.59 -38.56
C ALA A 3 -58.47 -44.48 -37.44
N THR A 4 -57.19 -44.36 -37.15
CA THR A 4 -56.57 -44.92 -35.94
C THR A 4 -56.39 -43.82 -34.92
N LYS A 5 -56.92 -44.11 -33.74
CA LYS A 5 -57.27 -43.26 -32.61
C LYS A 5 -56.03 -42.93 -31.78
N ASP A 6 -55.83 -41.65 -31.49
CA ASP A 6 -54.84 -41.11 -30.56
C ASP A 6 -54.94 -41.78 -29.18
N THR A 7 -53.82 -42.30 -28.69
CA THR A 7 -53.58 -42.63 -27.28
C THR A 7 -52.65 -41.58 -26.70
N HIS A 8 -53.23 -40.63 -25.98
CA HIS A 8 -52.54 -39.69 -25.10
C HIS A 8 -52.28 -40.43 -23.77
N GLU A 9 -51.02 -40.81 -23.53
CA GLU A 9 -50.58 -41.30 -22.22
C GLU A 9 -50.14 -40.10 -21.38
N ASP A 10 -50.94 -39.80 -20.35
CA ASP A 10 -50.65 -38.82 -19.31
C ASP A 10 -49.43 -39.29 -18.50
N HIS A 11 -48.27 -38.67 -18.75
CA HIS A 11 -47.09 -38.81 -17.91
C HIS A 11 -47.20 -37.84 -16.73
N ASP A 12 -48.04 -38.20 -15.76
CA ASP A 12 -48.05 -37.58 -14.43
C ASP A 12 -46.77 -37.98 -13.68
N THR A 13 -45.66 -37.31 -14.01
CA THR A 13 -44.47 -37.36 -13.14
C THR A 13 -44.81 -36.55 -11.92
N SER A 14 -45.28 -37.26 -10.91
CA SER A 14 -45.37 -36.81 -9.54
C SER A 14 -44.08 -36.08 -9.19
N THR A 15 -44.17 -34.77 -8.98
CA THR A 15 -43.19 -33.98 -8.22
C THR A 15 -43.18 -34.50 -6.79
N GLU A 16 -42.58 -35.67 -6.59
CA GLU A 16 -42.10 -36.10 -5.29
C GLU A 16 -40.93 -35.18 -4.95
N ASN A 17 -41.28 -34.14 -4.21
CA ASN A 17 -40.36 -33.40 -3.36
C ASN A 17 -39.81 -34.39 -2.33
N ALA A 18 -38.85 -35.22 -2.75
CA ALA A 18 -37.97 -35.93 -1.85
C ALA A 18 -37.03 -34.86 -1.27
N ASP A 19 -37.45 -34.37 -0.11
CA ASP A 19 -36.66 -33.58 0.82
C ASP A 19 -35.32 -34.30 1.03
N GLU A 20 -34.32 -33.95 0.21
CA GLU A 20 -32.93 -34.34 0.42
C GLU A 20 -32.53 -33.74 1.77
N SER A 21 -32.70 -34.54 2.82
CA SER A 21 -32.33 -34.23 4.19
C SER A 21 -30.88 -33.77 4.18
N ASN A 22 -30.69 -32.45 4.17
CA ASN A 22 -29.39 -31.80 4.12
C ASN A 22 -28.69 -32.16 5.44
N HIS A 23 -27.79 -33.14 5.39
CA HIS A 23 -27.09 -33.63 6.57
C HIS A 23 -26.13 -32.53 7.05
N ASP A 24 -26.56 -31.75 8.04
CA ASP A 24 -25.78 -30.69 8.69
C ASP A 24 -25.49 -31.08 10.15
N PRO A 25 -24.33 -31.72 10.41
CA PRO A 25 -23.96 -32.12 11.76
C PRO A 25 -23.75 -30.91 12.67
N GLN A 26 -24.51 -30.83 13.75
CA GLN A 26 -24.34 -29.80 14.78
C GLN A 26 -23.20 -30.17 15.72
N PHE A 27 -22.25 -29.25 15.92
CA PHE A 27 -21.15 -29.38 16.89
C PHE A 27 -21.30 -28.37 18.03
N GLU A 28 -20.88 -28.76 19.23
CA GLU A 28 -20.73 -27.82 20.35
C GLU A 28 -19.49 -26.94 20.15
N PRO A 29 -19.58 -25.62 20.36
CA PRO A 29 -18.42 -24.73 20.22
C PRO A 29 -17.32 -25.06 21.23
N ILE A 30 -16.10 -25.32 20.74
CA ILE A 30 -14.91 -25.55 21.59
C ILE A 30 -14.49 -24.24 22.29
N VAL A 31 -14.68 -23.11 21.61
CA VAL A 31 -14.31 -21.78 22.11
C VAL A 31 -15.36 -20.76 21.71
N SER A 32 -15.61 -19.79 22.59
CA SER A 32 -16.39 -18.59 22.30
C SER A 32 -15.44 -17.44 22.05
N LEU A 33 -15.40 -16.93 20.82
CA LEU A 33 -14.60 -15.77 20.46
C LEU A 33 -15.47 -14.50 20.60
N PRO A 34 -15.05 -13.49 21.37
CA PRO A 34 -15.76 -12.22 21.39
C PRO A 34 -15.64 -11.53 20.03
N GLU A 35 -16.65 -10.75 19.67
CA GLU A 35 -16.55 -9.86 18.52
C GLU A 35 -15.45 -8.82 18.76
N GLN A 36 -14.58 -8.64 17.78
CA GLN A 36 -13.43 -7.74 17.88
C GLN A 36 -13.38 -6.81 16.67
N GLU A 37 -13.30 -5.51 16.94
CA GLU A 37 -13.03 -4.52 15.90
C GLU A 37 -11.57 -4.64 15.42
N ILE A 38 -11.39 -4.98 14.15
CA ILE A 38 -10.07 -5.10 13.52
C ILE A 38 -9.81 -3.83 12.72
N LYS A 39 -8.71 -3.13 13.06
CA LYS A 39 -8.24 -1.97 12.29
C LYS A 39 -7.45 -2.43 11.07
N THR A 40 -7.61 -1.70 9.97
CA THR A 40 -6.90 -1.96 8.72
C THR A 40 -5.47 -1.42 8.73
N LEU A 41 -5.21 -0.44 9.61
CA LEU A 41 -3.97 0.34 9.65
C LEU A 41 -3.73 1.13 8.35
N GLU A 42 -4.82 1.50 7.68
CA GLU A 42 -4.88 2.33 6.46
C GLU A 42 -5.66 3.64 6.73
N GLU A 43 -6.11 3.90 7.97
CA GLU A 43 -7.03 5.00 8.30
C GLU A 43 -6.40 6.41 8.18
N ASP A 44 -5.09 6.50 8.42
CA ASP A 44 -4.30 7.74 8.31
C ASP A 44 -3.76 7.98 6.91
N GLU A 45 -4.25 7.22 5.92
CA GLU A 45 -3.78 7.28 4.54
C GLU A 45 -4.87 7.73 3.57
N GLU A 46 -4.44 8.40 2.51
CA GLU A 46 -5.25 8.81 1.38
C GLU A 46 -5.00 7.85 0.21
N GLU A 47 -6.07 7.28 -0.35
CA GLU A 47 -6.00 6.43 -1.53
C GLU A 47 -5.81 7.29 -2.79
N LEU A 48 -4.61 7.25 -3.36
CA LEU A 48 -4.27 7.99 -4.59
C LEU A 48 -4.60 7.20 -5.86
N PHE A 49 -4.70 5.88 -5.75
CA PHE A 49 -4.95 4.96 -6.85
C PHE A 49 -5.46 3.64 -6.30
N LYS A 50 -6.41 3.02 -7.00
CA LYS A 50 -6.87 1.66 -6.76
C LYS A 50 -7.22 0.99 -8.06
N MET A 51 -6.73 -0.23 -8.28
CA MET A 51 -7.05 -1.00 -9.48
C MET A 51 -6.82 -2.50 -9.30
N ARG A 52 -7.66 -3.29 -9.96
CA ARG A 52 -7.51 -4.74 -10.06
C ARG A 52 -6.23 -5.14 -10.80
N ALA A 53 -5.44 -6.03 -10.22
CA ALA A 53 -4.21 -6.53 -10.82
C ALA A 53 -3.85 -7.96 -10.36
N LYS A 54 -2.87 -8.57 -11.05
CA LYS A 54 -2.18 -9.79 -10.64
C LYS A 54 -0.71 -9.49 -10.42
N LEU A 55 -0.18 -9.88 -9.27
CA LEU A 55 1.20 -9.67 -8.85
C LEU A 55 1.99 -10.97 -8.89
N PHE A 56 3.22 -10.87 -9.36
CA PHE A 56 4.21 -11.95 -9.44
C PHE A 56 5.48 -11.53 -8.71
N ARG A 57 6.20 -12.54 -8.21
CA ARG A 57 7.56 -12.41 -7.66
C ARG A 57 8.49 -13.27 -8.49
N PHE A 58 9.68 -12.75 -8.74
CA PHE A 58 10.75 -13.50 -9.35
C PHE A 58 11.44 -14.36 -8.29
N ALA A 59 11.39 -15.68 -8.44
CA ALA A 59 12.06 -16.62 -7.56
C ALA A 59 13.43 -16.97 -8.17
N SER A 60 14.47 -16.25 -7.74
CA SER A 60 15.85 -16.51 -8.16
C SER A 60 16.55 -17.59 -7.32
N GLU A 61 15.93 -17.99 -6.20
CA GLU A 61 16.43 -19.04 -5.30
C GLU A 61 16.29 -20.46 -5.86
N ASN A 62 15.51 -20.66 -6.93
CA ASN A 62 15.35 -21.95 -7.60
C ASN A 62 16.50 -22.18 -8.60
N ASP A 63 16.79 -23.45 -8.92
CA ASP A 63 17.76 -23.84 -9.96
C ASP A 63 17.48 -23.18 -11.33
N LEU A 64 16.21 -22.87 -11.60
CA LEU A 64 15.76 -22.10 -12.76
C LEU A 64 14.98 -20.86 -12.30
N PRO A 65 15.47 -19.64 -12.59
CA PRO A 65 14.76 -18.42 -12.25
C PRO A 65 13.41 -18.32 -12.95
N GLU A 66 12.35 -18.13 -12.17
CA GLU A 66 10.98 -18.13 -12.70
C GLU A 66 10.07 -17.10 -12.01
N TRP A 67 9.00 -16.71 -12.71
CA TRP A 67 7.95 -15.86 -12.16
C TRP A 67 6.90 -16.70 -11.45
N LYS A 68 6.74 -16.53 -10.14
CA LYS A 68 5.68 -17.16 -9.34
C LYS A 68 4.56 -16.16 -9.05
N GLU A 69 3.31 -16.60 -9.15
CA GLU A 69 2.17 -15.78 -8.73
C GLU A 69 2.26 -15.50 -7.22
N ARG A 70 2.17 -14.22 -6.85
CA ARG A 70 2.21 -13.79 -5.45
C ARG A 70 0.83 -13.44 -4.92
N GLY A 71 -0.05 -12.89 -5.76
CA GLY A 71 -1.43 -12.61 -5.41
C GLY A 71 -2.24 -11.94 -6.51
N THR A 72 -3.56 -12.09 -6.44
CA THR A 72 -4.54 -11.40 -7.30
C THR A 72 -5.49 -10.61 -6.41
N GLY A 73 -5.72 -9.34 -6.75
CA GLY A 73 -6.46 -8.41 -5.89
C GLY A 73 -6.40 -6.96 -6.37
N ASP A 74 -6.79 -6.03 -5.50
CA ASP A 74 -6.68 -4.60 -5.77
C ASP A 74 -5.32 -4.07 -5.27
N VAL A 75 -4.54 -3.48 -6.18
CA VAL A 75 -3.37 -2.70 -5.82
C VAL A 75 -3.78 -1.27 -5.49
N LYS A 76 -3.28 -0.75 -4.37
CA LYS A 76 -3.48 0.62 -3.92
C LYS A 76 -2.16 1.38 -3.82
N LEU A 77 -2.20 2.67 -4.14
CA LEU A 77 -1.16 3.63 -3.78
C LEU A 77 -1.70 4.52 -2.67
N LEU A 78 -1.11 4.41 -1.48
CA LEU A 78 -1.60 5.07 -0.26
C LEU A 78 -0.59 6.12 0.19
N LYS A 79 -1.07 7.34 0.46
CA LYS A 79 -0.26 8.42 1.04
C LYS A 79 -0.60 8.63 2.50
N HIS A 80 0.38 8.60 3.38
CA HIS A 80 0.20 9.02 4.76
C HIS A 80 -0.10 10.53 4.86
N LYS A 81 -1.19 10.90 5.54
CA LYS A 81 -1.69 12.29 5.63
C LYS A 81 -0.65 13.23 6.25
N GLU A 82 -0.05 12.82 7.37
CA GLU A 82 0.95 13.64 8.09
C GLU A 82 2.38 13.50 7.53
N LYS A 83 2.87 12.27 7.34
CA LYS A 83 4.27 12.01 6.95
C LYS A 83 4.55 12.28 5.46
N GLY A 84 3.52 12.30 4.62
CA GLY A 84 3.63 12.44 3.17
C GLY A 84 4.22 11.24 2.43
N THR A 85 4.67 10.20 3.16
CA THR A 85 5.18 8.94 2.60
C THR A 85 4.10 8.26 1.77
N ILE A 86 4.53 7.55 0.71
CA ILE A 86 3.62 6.83 -0.19
C ILE A 86 4.03 5.37 -0.21
N ARG A 87 3.09 4.45 0.02
CA ARG A 87 3.30 3.01 -0.09
C ARG A 87 2.41 2.39 -1.15
N LEU A 88 2.90 1.29 -1.71
CA LEU A 88 2.11 0.35 -2.49
C LEU A 88 1.61 -0.74 -1.54
N LEU A 89 0.30 -0.94 -1.50
CA LEU A 89 -0.35 -1.98 -0.71
C LEU A 89 -1.25 -2.82 -1.62
N MET A 90 -1.17 -4.14 -1.51
CA MET A 90 -2.04 -5.05 -2.26
C MET A 90 -2.46 -6.21 -1.38
N ARG A 91 -3.75 -6.56 -1.40
CA ARG A 91 -4.33 -7.69 -0.67
C ARG A 91 -4.92 -8.71 -1.64
N ARG A 92 -4.83 -9.98 -1.29
CA ARG A 92 -5.44 -11.08 -2.07
C ARG A 92 -6.94 -11.10 -1.87
N ASP A 93 -7.67 -11.47 -2.92
CA ASP A 93 -9.10 -11.73 -2.81
C ASP A 93 -9.42 -12.80 -1.78
N LYS A 94 -10.62 -12.70 -1.19
CA LYS A 94 -11.21 -13.65 -0.23
C LYS A 94 -10.46 -13.71 1.09
N THR A 95 -9.17 -13.99 1.07
CA THR A 95 -8.30 -14.12 2.24
C THR A 95 -7.89 -12.79 2.85
N LEU A 96 -7.92 -11.69 2.08
CA LEU A 96 -7.50 -10.33 2.47
C LEU A 96 -6.05 -10.22 2.98
N LYS A 97 -5.26 -11.30 2.83
CA LYS A 97 -3.84 -11.35 3.17
C LYS A 97 -3.06 -10.40 2.28
N ILE A 98 -2.12 -9.67 2.88
CA ILE A 98 -1.22 -8.77 2.16
C ILE A 98 -0.33 -9.61 1.23
N CYS A 99 -0.18 -9.14 -0.02
CA CYS A 99 0.72 -9.73 -1.01
C CYS A 99 1.73 -8.73 -1.58
N ALA A 100 1.64 -7.44 -1.22
CA ALA A 100 2.70 -6.46 -1.36
C ALA A 100 2.47 -5.32 -0.36
N ASN A 101 3.54 -4.86 0.28
CA ASN A 101 3.51 -3.72 1.20
C ASN A 101 4.92 -3.11 1.26
N HIS A 102 5.16 -2.04 0.50
CA HIS A 102 6.43 -1.33 0.52
C HIS A 102 6.28 0.14 0.16
N TYR A 103 7.19 0.97 0.65
CA TYR A 103 7.25 2.38 0.26
C TYR A 103 7.73 2.55 -1.18
N ILE A 104 7.13 3.51 -1.88
CA ILE A 104 7.69 3.99 -3.15
C ILE A 104 8.90 4.87 -2.82
N THR A 105 10.03 4.59 -3.47
CA THR A 105 11.24 5.41 -3.32
C THR A 105 11.47 6.26 -4.57
N PRO A 106 12.15 7.43 -4.47
CA PRO A 106 12.45 8.28 -5.62
C PRO A 106 13.28 7.61 -6.74
N MET A 107 14.02 6.54 -6.40
CA MET A 107 14.88 5.79 -7.32
C MET A 107 14.18 4.57 -7.95
N MET A 108 12.99 4.19 -7.45
CA MET A 108 12.22 3.07 -8.00
C MET A 108 11.75 3.36 -9.42
N GLU A 109 11.85 2.38 -10.32
CA GLU A 109 11.49 2.52 -11.73
C GLU A 109 10.66 1.34 -12.20
N LEU A 110 9.55 1.65 -12.89
CA LEU A 110 8.74 0.65 -13.59
C LEU A 110 9.31 0.41 -14.98
N LYS A 111 9.78 -0.82 -15.22
CA LYS A 111 10.27 -1.27 -16.52
C LYS A 111 9.22 -2.13 -17.22
N PRO A 112 9.05 -2.01 -18.55
CA PRO A 112 8.13 -2.89 -19.28
C PRO A 112 8.60 -4.35 -19.15
N ASN A 113 7.66 -5.28 -19.01
CA ASN A 113 7.99 -6.71 -19.03
C ASN A 113 8.11 -7.20 -20.48
N ALA A 114 9.20 -7.90 -20.81
CA ALA A 114 9.35 -8.50 -22.14
C ALA A 114 8.18 -9.45 -22.43
N GLY A 115 7.51 -9.26 -23.57
CA GLY A 115 6.36 -10.08 -23.98
C GLY A 115 5.01 -9.69 -23.38
N SER A 116 4.88 -8.54 -22.71
CA SER A 116 3.58 -8.03 -22.23
C SER A 116 3.48 -6.51 -22.31
N ASP A 117 2.47 -6.02 -23.01
CA ASP A 117 2.08 -4.60 -23.09
C ASP A 117 1.36 -4.08 -21.82
N ARG A 118 0.85 -5.01 -21.02
CA ARG A 118 0.02 -4.73 -19.83
C ARG A 118 0.70 -5.05 -18.50
N ALA A 119 2.03 -5.13 -18.48
CA ALA A 119 2.77 -5.49 -17.26
C ALA A 119 4.02 -4.64 -17.03
N TRP A 120 4.29 -4.36 -15.76
CA TRP A 120 5.46 -3.61 -15.29
C TRP A 120 6.26 -4.41 -14.27
N VAL A 121 7.58 -4.23 -14.28
CA VAL A 121 8.54 -4.86 -13.38
C VAL A 121 9.30 -3.80 -12.59
N TRP A 122 9.51 -4.02 -11.30
CA TRP A 122 10.35 -3.16 -10.46
C TRP A 122 10.99 -3.92 -9.31
N ASN A 123 12.07 -3.36 -8.76
CA ASN A 123 12.72 -3.86 -7.56
C ASN A 123 12.28 -3.06 -6.33
N THR A 124 12.09 -3.74 -5.22
CA THR A 124 11.93 -3.13 -3.89
C THR A 124 12.90 -3.79 -2.92
N HIS A 125 13.55 -3.00 -2.07
CA HIS A 125 14.54 -3.51 -1.11
C HIS A 125 13.94 -4.05 0.18
N ALA A 126 12.69 -3.67 0.50
CA ALA A 126 12.05 -3.96 1.77
C ALA A 126 10.53 -4.08 1.59
N ASP A 127 10.07 -5.14 0.92
CA ASP A 127 8.67 -5.54 0.94
C ASP A 127 8.33 -6.24 2.25
N PHE A 128 7.18 -5.87 2.83
CA PHE A 128 6.74 -6.29 4.16
C PHE A 128 5.43 -7.08 4.10
N ALA A 129 5.17 -7.81 3.01
CA ALA A 129 3.94 -8.61 2.89
C ALA A 129 3.86 -9.76 3.89
N ASP A 130 5.00 -10.32 4.29
CA ASP A 130 5.10 -11.44 5.24
C ASP A 130 5.53 -10.97 6.65
N GLU A 131 5.28 -9.70 6.99
CA GLU A 131 5.68 -9.07 8.26
C GLU A 131 7.20 -9.09 8.53
N CYS A 132 7.99 -9.34 7.48
CA CYS A 132 9.45 -9.36 7.51
C CYS A 132 9.96 -8.63 6.26
N PRO A 133 10.91 -7.68 6.37
CA PRO A 133 11.40 -6.92 5.22
C PRO A 133 12.23 -7.82 4.30
N LYS A 134 11.80 -7.96 3.04
CA LYS A 134 12.50 -8.78 2.04
C LYS A 134 12.77 -7.97 0.76
N PRO A 135 13.97 -8.10 0.15
CA PRO A 135 14.19 -7.60 -1.19
C PRO A 135 13.40 -8.45 -2.19
N GLU A 136 12.67 -7.80 -3.09
CA GLU A 136 11.79 -8.47 -4.03
C GLU A 136 11.92 -7.84 -5.43
N LEU A 137 11.94 -8.70 -6.45
CA LEU A 137 11.73 -8.30 -7.85
C LEU A 137 10.30 -8.66 -8.22
N LEU A 138 9.46 -7.64 -8.37
CA LEU A 138 8.02 -7.78 -8.55
C LEU A 138 7.62 -7.45 -9.99
N ALA A 139 6.63 -8.18 -10.49
CA ALA A 139 5.94 -7.84 -11.72
C ALA A 139 4.44 -7.74 -11.45
N ILE A 140 3.78 -6.74 -12.03
CA ILE A 140 2.34 -6.55 -11.93
C ILE A 140 1.73 -6.54 -13.32
N ARG A 141 0.63 -7.28 -13.49
CA ARG A 141 -0.12 -7.38 -14.74
C ARG A 141 -1.54 -6.87 -14.54
N PHE A 142 -1.99 -6.04 -15.49
CA PHE A 142 -3.34 -5.50 -15.53
C PHE A 142 -4.18 -6.17 -16.61
N LEU A 143 -5.49 -5.93 -16.57
CA LEU A 143 -6.43 -6.48 -17.56
C LEU A 143 -6.05 -6.11 -19.00
N ASN A 144 -5.72 -4.84 -19.24
CA ASN A 144 -5.38 -4.28 -20.53
C ASN A 144 -4.21 -3.27 -20.43
N ALA A 145 -3.66 -2.88 -21.58
CA ALA A 145 -2.54 -1.94 -21.65
C ALA A 145 -2.88 -0.54 -21.13
N GLU A 146 -4.13 -0.10 -21.32
CA GLU A 146 -4.60 1.21 -20.82
C GLU A 146 -4.53 1.29 -19.29
N ASN A 147 -4.99 0.26 -18.60
CA ASN A 147 -4.93 0.15 -17.14
C ASN A 147 -3.49 0.11 -16.65
N ALA A 148 -2.62 -0.63 -17.35
CA ALA A 148 -1.19 -0.63 -17.06
C ALA A 148 -0.59 0.78 -17.18
N LEU A 149 -0.97 1.54 -18.21
CA LEU A 149 -0.49 2.92 -18.41
C LEU A 149 -1.03 3.87 -17.33
N LYS A 150 -2.29 3.74 -16.92
CA LYS A 150 -2.89 4.50 -15.81
C LYS A 150 -2.11 4.28 -14.52
N PHE A 151 -1.80 3.01 -14.20
CA PHE A 151 -0.97 2.68 -13.05
C PHE A 151 0.42 3.32 -13.15
N LYS A 152 1.11 3.15 -14.28
CA LYS A 152 2.45 3.73 -14.47
C LYS A 152 2.46 5.25 -14.31
N THR A 153 1.50 5.93 -14.93
CA THR A 153 1.35 7.39 -14.83
C THR A 153 1.21 7.80 -13.37
N LYS A 154 0.33 7.14 -12.61
CA LYS A 154 0.07 7.50 -11.22
C LYS A 154 1.24 7.15 -10.30
N PHE A 155 1.92 6.03 -10.56
CA PHE A 155 3.14 5.63 -9.86
C PHE A 155 4.27 6.64 -10.06
N GLU A 156 4.50 7.08 -11.30
CA GLU A 156 5.51 8.10 -11.60
C GLU A 156 5.18 9.46 -11.00
N GLU A 157 3.91 9.86 -10.98
CA GLU A 157 3.45 11.06 -10.28
C GLU A 157 3.81 11.00 -8.79
N CYS A 158 3.50 9.88 -8.13
CA CYS A 158 3.84 9.63 -6.72
C CYS A 158 5.35 9.73 -6.48
N ARG A 159 6.15 9.05 -7.30
CA ARG A 159 7.62 9.09 -7.25
C ARG A 159 8.17 10.51 -7.43
N LYS A 160 7.66 11.27 -8.40
CA LYS A 160 8.06 12.66 -8.66
C LYS A 160 7.71 13.57 -7.47
N ARG A 161 6.55 13.36 -6.84
CA ARG A 161 6.15 14.11 -5.65
C ARG A 161 7.14 13.90 -4.51
N LEU A 162 7.51 12.66 -4.22
CA LEU A 162 8.50 12.32 -3.19
C LEU A 162 9.88 12.93 -3.48
N LYS A 163 10.30 12.94 -4.76
CA LYS A 163 11.57 13.58 -5.16
C LYS A 163 11.56 15.09 -4.91
N LYS A 164 10.41 15.76 -5.10
CA LYS A 164 10.24 17.20 -4.83
C LYS A 164 10.22 17.51 -3.34
N GLU A 165 9.52 16.70 -2.55
CA GLU A 165 9.45 16.84 -1.09
C GLU A 165 10.83 16.66 -0.44
N LYS A 166 11.60 15.65 -0.87
CA LYS A 166 12.98 15.44 -0.39
C LYS A 166 13.89 16.65 -0.65
N ARG A 167 13.82 17.23 -1.85
CA ARG A 167 14.57 18.45 -2.21
C ARG A 167 14.17 19.66 -1.37
N LYS A 168 12.89 19.79 -0.99
CA LYS A 168 12.43 20.87 -0.11
C LYS A 168 12.92 20.68 1.34
N GLY A 169 12.98 19.44 1.82
CA GLY A 169 13.54 19.12 3.14
C GLY A 169 15.06 19.31 3.22
N GLU A 170 15.78 19.12 2.12
CA GLU A 170 17.23 19.35 2.03
C GLU A 170 17.59 20.82 1.74
N ALA A 171 16.66 21.64 1.25
CA ALA A 171 16.90 23.05 0.88
C ALA A 171 16.85 24.05 2.05
N PHE A 172 16.69 23.61 3.31
CA PHE A 172 16.87 24.43 4.53
C PHE A 172 17.29 23.51 5.69
N PRO A 173 18.47 23.73 6.31
CA PRO A 173 18.62 24.87 7.22
C PRO A 173 19.89 25.69 6.92
N SER A 174 19.73 26.85 6.29
CA SER A 174 20.66 27.94 6.52
C SER A 174 19.86 29.21 6.79
N THR A 175 19.62 29.51 8.06
CA THR A 175 19.80 30.89 8.53
C THR A 175 19.83 31.00 10.05
N LYS A 176 20.93 31.64 10.48
CA LYS A 176 21.07 32.56 11.64
C LYS A 176 21.14 31.93 13.02
N MET A 177 22.37 31.55 13.39
CA MET A 177 22.85 31.71 14.76
C MET A 177 22.62 33.18 15.16
N LYS A 178 21.66 33.43 16.07
CA LYS A 178 21.43 34.75 16.64
C LYS A 178 22.64 35.09 17.50
N GLN A 179 23.47 36.03 17.05
CA GLN A 179 24.43 36.70 17.90
C GLN A 179 23.64 37.48 18.96
N GLN A 180 23.52 36.92 20.16
CA GLN A 180 22.86 37.55 21.28
C GLN A 180 23.81 38.63 21.82
N LYS A 181 23.65 39.87 21.33
CA LYS A 181 24.21 41.07 21.94
C LYS A 181 23.50 41.29 23.27
N TRP A 182 24.24 41.18 24.37
CA TRP A 182 23.86 41.80 25.64
C TRP A 182 24.17 43.28 25.52
N LEU A 183 23.15 44.10 25.19
CA LEU A 183 23.17 45.52 25.54
C LEU A 183 22.50 45.61 26.91
N ALA A 184 23.33 45.60 27.96
CA ALA A 184 22.88 46.05 29.26
C ALA A 184 22.54 47.55 29.11
N ALA A 185 21.24 47.85 29.20
CA ALA A 185 20.73 49.20 29.31
C ALA A 185 21.19 49.81 30.64
N GLY A 186 21.30 51.14 30.61
CA GLY A 186 22.01 51.94 31.60
C GLY A 186 21.34 52.12 32.97
N LEU A 187 22.20 52.52 33.89
CA LEU A 187 22.05 53.50 34.96
C LEU A 187 20.89 53.37 35.96
N LEU A 188 21.25 53.10 37.22
CA LEU A 188 20.88 53.96 38.37
C LEU A 188 21.85 53.79 39.55
N PHE A 189 22.50 54.91 39.94
CA PHE A 189 23.04 55.33 41.24
C PHE A 189 23.61 54.30 42.24
N VAL A 190 24.86 54.50 42.70
CA VAL A 190 25.21 55.09 44.02
C VAL A 190 26.74 55.31 44.11
N LEU A 191 27.07 56.50 44.65
CA LEU A 191 28.35 57.02 45.16
C LEU A 191 29.43 56.01 45.61
N ILE A 192 30.68 56.21 45.17
CA ILE A 192 31.86 56.39 46.05
C ILE A 192 32.78 57.46 45.43
N LYS A 193 33.26 58.36 46.30
CA LYS A 193 34.01 59.59 46.05
C LYS A 193 35.52 59.37 46.32
N ALA A 194 36.34 60.32 45.88
CA ALA A 194 37.78 60.56 46.13
C ALA A 194 38.69 59.94 45.05
N ASP A 195 39.29 60.69 44.12
CA ASP A 195 40.04 61.97 44.18
C ASP A 195 41.37 61.87 44.94
N SER A 196 42.43 61.64 44.16
CA SER A 196 43.80 62.16 44.27
C SER A 196 44.56 61.47 43.12
N GLY A 197 45.42 62.09 42.33
CA GLY A 197 46.11 63.36 42.43
C GLY A 197 47.26 63.24 41.43
N SER A 198 47.46 64.30 40.66
CA SER A 198 48.50 64.49 39.67
C SER A 198 49.91 64.56 40.30
N GLU A 199 50.91 64.48 39.42
CA GLU A 199 52.30 65.00 39.50
C GLU A 199 53.43 64.02 39.82
N GLY A 200 54.44 64.04 38.93
CA GLY A 200 55.73 63.36 39.07
C GLY A 200 56.35 62.98 37.74
#